data_AF-A0A9X5X8D6-F1
#
_entry.id   AF-A0A9X5X8D6-F1
#
_cell.length_a   1.000
_cell.length_b   1.000
_cell.length_c   1.000
_cell.angle_alpha   90.00
_cell.angle_beta   90.00
_cell.angle_gamma   90.00
#
_symmetry.space_group_name_H-M   'P 1'
#
loop_
_entity.id
_entity.type
_entity.pdbx_description
1 polymer ?
#
loop_
_entity_poly.entity_id
_entity_poly.type
_entity_poly.pdbx_seq_one_letter_code
_entity_poly.pdbx_strand_id
1 'polypeptide(L)'
;IFVGAWAPVSLGDYCAGSNHVLPTGGCACHSSGLSVQSFLRGIHIVDYTRDALAEVAHHVVTLAEAEDLPAHGAAIKARFGWKVPESK
;
A
#
# COMPACT_ATOMS: atom_id res chain seq x y z
N ILE A 1 -9.50 4.54 22.32
CA ILE A 1 -10.22 5.76 22.77
C ILE A 1 -11.22 5.32 23.82
N PHE A 2 -11.32 6.02 24.95
CA PHE A 2 -12.25 5.72 26.03
C PHE A 2 -13.44 6.69 25.97
N VAL A 3 -14.67 6.19 26.02
CA VAL A 3 -15.88 7.01 25.84
C VAL A 3 -16.88 6.73 26.97
N GLY A 4 -17.30 7.79 27.67
CA GLY A 4 -18.30 7.73 28.74
C GLY A 4 -17.72 7.44 30.13
N ALA A 5 -18.55 7.66 31.16
CA ALA A 5 -18.14 7.58 32.57
C ALA A 5 -17.76 6.17 33.04
N TRP A 6 -18.14 5.13 32.29
CA TRP A 6 -17.95 3.73 32.65
C TRP A 6 -16.80 3.05 31.88
N ALA A 7 -15.99 3.82 31.15
CA ALA A 7 -14.84 3.33 30.40
C ALA A 7 -13.53 3.89 30.98
N PRO A 8 -13.11 3.50 32.20
CA PRO A 8 -11.87 3.99 32.79
C PRO A 8 -10.64 3.45 32.04
N VAL A 9 -9.52 4.19 32.08
CA VAL A 9 -8.27 3.79 31.42
C VAL A 9 -7.78 2.42 31.91
N SER A 10 -7.90 2.14 33.21
CA SER A 10 -7.52 0.85 33.80
C SER A 10 -8.25 -0.34 33.17
N LEU A 11 -9.49 -0.17 32.70
CA LEU A 11 -10.18 -1.24 31.96
C LEU A 11 -9.44 -1.56 30.66
N GLY A 12 -8.98 -0.54 29.94
CA GLY A 12 -8.22 -0.68 28.69
C GLY A 12 -6.80 -1.21 28.88
N ASP A 13 -6.19 -0.94 30.03
CA ASP A 13 -4.86 -1.44 30.37
C ASP A 13 -4.84 -2.94 30.67
N TYR A 14 -5.99 -3.52 31.06
CA TYR A 14 -6.05 -4.90 31.56
C TYR A 14 -6.98 -5.81 30.78
N CYS A 15 -8.25 -5.42 30.56
CA CYS A 15 -9.31 -6.38 30.19
C CYS A 15 -10.25 -5.94 29.07
N ALA A 16 -10.14 -4.72 28.54
CA ALA A 16 -11.01 -4.27 27.45
C ALA A 16 -10.75 -4.99 26.11
N GLY A 17 -9.61 -5.67 25.97
CA GLY A 17 -9.14 -6.29 24.73
C GLY A 17 -8.37 -5.33 23.81
N SER A 18 -8.30 -4.04 24.14
CA SER A 18 -7.38 -3.08 23.51
C SER A 18 -5.93 -3.36 23.89
N ASN A 19 -4.98 -2.86 23.09
CA ASN A 19 -3.55 -2.90 23.41
C ASN A 19 -3.12 -1.61 24.13
N HIS A 20 -2.45 -1.73 25.28
CA HIS A 20 -1.99 -0.57 26.06
C HIS A 20 -0.58 -0.07 25.69
N VAL A 21 0.12 -0.76 24.76
CA VAL A 21 1.38 -0.30 24.20
C VAL A 21 1.06 0.70 23.09
N LEU A 22 1.01 1.98 23.48
CA LEU A 22 0.57 3.08 22.62
C LEU A 22 1.71 4.09 22.37
N PRO A 23 1.70 4.80 21.22
CA PRO A 23 2.64 5.86 20.94
C PRO A 23 2.44 7.05 21.90
N THR A 24 3.53 7.55 22.47
CA THR A 24 3.56 8.73 23.35
C THR A 24 4.43 9.84 22.74
N GLY A 25 4.62 10.96 23.44
CA GLY A 25 5.47 12.06 22.94
C GLY A 25 4.93 12.77 21.69
N GLY A 26 3.62 12.69 21.45
CA GLY A 26 2.98 13.27 20.25
C GLY A 26 2.99 12.35 19.02
N CYS A 27 3.65 11.20 19.07
CA CYS A 27 3.79 10.28 17.93
C CYS A 27 2.48 9.64 17.45
N ALA A 28 1.36 9.82 18.17
CA ALA A 28 0.04 9.37 17.72
C ALA A 28 -0.43 10.06 16.42
N CYS A 29 0.24 11.14 15.97
CA CYS A 29 -0.04 11.77 14.68
C CYS A 29 0.45 10.98 13.45
N HIS A 30 1.38 10.03 13.64
CA HIS A 30 1.95 9.23 12.54
C HIS A 30 2.12 7.73 12.87
N SER A 31 2.04 7.34 14.15
CA SER A 31 2.20 5.96 14.61
C SER A 31 0.89 5.41 15.17
N SER A 32 0.66 4.13 14.95
CA SER A 32 -0.44 3.36 15.57
C SER A 32 0.00 2.76 16.90
N GLY A 33 -0.97 2.35 17.72
CA GLY A 33 -0.72 1.44 18.84
C GLY A 33 -0.23 0.07 18.35
N LEU A 34 0.43 -0.69 19.23
CA LEU A 34 0.88 -2.04 18.93
C LEU A 34 -0.32 -2.92 18.55
N SER A 35 -0.19 -3.68 17.47
CA SER A 35 -1.22 -4.61 17.01
C SER A 35 -0.59 -5.86 16.41
N VAL A 36 -1.41 -6.84 16.04
CA VAL A 36 -0.92 -8.04 15.32
C VAL A 36 -0.16 -7.64 14.05
N GLN A 37 -0.60 -6.58 13.35
CA GLN A 37 0.06 -6.09 12.14
C GLN A 37 1.51 -5.66 12.39
N SER A 38 1.86 -5.23 13.61
CA SER A 38 3.24 -4.87 13.99
C SER A 38 4.20 -6.07 13.92
N PHE A 39 3.67 -7.30 13.94
CA PHE A 39 4.43 -8.54 13.86
C PHE A 39 4.31 -9.24 12.50
N LEU A 40 3.54 -8.66 11.58
CA LEU A 40 3.37 -9.16 10.22
C LEU A 40 4.11 -8.26 9.23
N ARG A 41 4.37 -8.79 8.03
CA ARG A 41 4.93 -8.04 6.92
C ARG A 41 3.94 -8.07 5.76
N GLY A 42 3.49 -6.90 5.32
CA GLY A 42 2.71 -6.79 4.09
C GLY A 42 3.58 -7.16 2.88
N ILE A 43 3.11 -8.09 2.06
CA ILE A 43 3.76 -8.48 0.81
C ILE A 43 2.74 -8.32 -0.31
N HIS A 44 3.08 -7.52 -1.32
CA HIS A 44 2.27 -7.35 -2.51
C HIS A 44 2.77 -8.29 -3.60
N ILE A 45 1.87 -9.11 -4.13
CA ILE A 45 2.12 -9.99 -5.27
C ILE A 45 1.33 -9.42 -6.44
N VAL A 46 2.02 -9.15 -7.55
CA VAL A 46 1.41 -8.65 -8.79
C VAL A 46 1.63 -9.69 -9.88
N ASP A 47 0.55 -10.23 -10.41
CA ASP A 47 0.55 -11.18 -11.51
C ASP A 47 -0.41 -10.71 -12.60
N TYR A 48 0.05 -10.75 -13.85
CA TYR A 48 -0.65 -10.19 -15.01
C TYR A 48 -0.58 -11.18 -16.16
N THR A 49 -1.73 -11.40 -16.80
CA THR A 49 -1.75 -12.02 -18.13
C THR A 49 -1.18 -11.04 -19.16
N ARG A 50 -0.78 -11.57 -20.32
CA ARG A 50 -0.35 -10.74 -21.45
C ARG A 50 -1.43 -9.73 -21.85
N ASP A 51 -2.70 -10.13 -21.84
CA ASP A 51 -3.81 -9.29 -22.28
C ASP A 51 -4.10 -8.18 -21.27
N ALA A 52 -4.08 -8.49 -19.96
CA ALA A 52 -4.20 -7.47 -18.91
C ALA A 52 -3.05 -6.45 -18.98
N LEU A 53 -1.82 -6.91 -19.30
CA LEU A 53 -0.70 -5.99 -19.47
C LEU A 53 -0.89 -5.10 -20.71
N ALA A 54 -1.47 -5.63 -21.79
CA ALA A 54 -1.74 -4.88 -23.01
C ALA A 54 -2.74 -3.73 -22.76
N GLU A 55 -3.77 -3.95 -21.94
CA GLU A 55 -4.78 -2.93 -21.58
C GLU A 55 -4.15 -1.70 -20.92
N VAL A 56 -3.16 -1.89 -20.04
CA VAL A 56 -2.51 -0.81 -19.29
C VAL A 56 -1.21 -0.30 -19.94
N ALA A 57 -0.71 -0.97 -20.99
CA ALA A 57 0.60 -0.70 -21.57
C ALA A 57 0.76 0.75 -22.02
N HIS A 58 -0.29 1.33 -22.62
CA HIS A 58 -0.26 2.71 -23.10
C HIS A 58 -0.10 3.70 -21.93
N HIS A 59 -0.83 3.51 -20.83
CA HIS A 59 -0.72 4.34 -19.64
C HIS A 59 0.70 4.30 -19.05
N VAL A 60 1.27 3.09 -18.90
CA VAL A 60 2.61 2.92 -18.32
C VAL A 60 3.67 3.58 -19.20
N VAL A 61 3.57 3.44 -20.52
CA VAL A 61 4.51 4.09 -21.46
C VAL A 61 4.38 5.60 -21.42
N THR A 62 3.16 6.14 -21.40
CA THR A 62 2.92 7.59 -21.29
C THR A 62 3.50 8.16 -20.01
N LEU A 63 3.31 7.49 -18.87
CA LEU A 63 3.89 7.92 -17.60
C LEU A 63 5.42 7.85 -17.64
N ALA A 64 5.99 6.77 -18.17
CA ALA A 64 7.44 6.62 -18.30
C ALA A 64 8.07 7.71 -19.20
N GLU A 65 7.38 8.15 -20.24
CA GLU A 65 7.82 9.25 -21.11
C GLU A 65 7.67 10.61 -20.41
N ALA A 66 6.59 10.83 -19.67
CA ALA A 66 6.37 12.06 -18.89
C ALA A 66 7.36 12.23 -17.73
N GLU A 67 7.81 11.12 -17.13
CA GLU A 67 8.77 11.10 -16.01
C GLU A 67 10.24 11.04 -16.46
N ASP A 68 10.53 11.07 -17.76
CA ASP A 68 11.87 10.90 -18.35
C ASP A 68 12.57 9.60 -17.91
N LEU A 69 11.80 8.51 -17.86
CA LEU A 69 12.24 7.16 -17.50
C LEU A 69 12.13 6.19 -18.69
N PRO A 70 12.90 6.38 -19.78
CA PRO A 70 12.72 5.64 -21.04
C PRO A 70 12.88 4.12 -20.89
N ALA A 71 13.70 3.66 -19.95
CA ALA A 71 13.88 2.23 -19.66
C ALA A 71 12.59 1.55 -19.15
N HIS A 72 11.73 2.28 -18.42
CA HIS A 72 10.48 1.74 -17.89
C HIS A 72 9.49 1.49 -19.03
N GLY A 73 9.34 2.45 -19.95
CA GLY A 73 8.54 2.29 -21.16
C GLY A 73 9.10 1.23 -22.10
N ALA A 74 10.43 1.18 -22.27
CA ALA A 74 11.10 0.16 -23.07
C ALA A 74 10.83 -1.26 -22.55
N ALA A 75 10.77 -1.47 -21.23
CA ALA A 75 10.45 -2.77 -20.65
C ALA A 75 9.05 -3.27 -21.07
N ILE A 76 8.07 -2.36 -21.18
CA ILE A 76 6.74 -2.68 -21.71
C ILE A 76 6.81 -2.96 -23.20
N LYS A 77 7.38 -2.04 -23.99
CA LYS A 77 7.49 -2.14 -25.45
C LYS A 77 8.20 -3.45 -25.87
N ALA A 78 9.24 -3.87 -25.16
CA ALA A 78 9.97 -5.11 -25.43
C ALA A 78 9.09 -6.38 -25.35
N ARG A 79 8.09 -6.40 -24.47
CA ARG A 79 7.13 -7.52 -24.34
C ARG A 79 6.12 -7.59 -25.49
N PHE A 80 6.00 -6.53 -26.27
CA PHE A 80 5.10 -6.40 -27.41
C PHE A 80 5.83 -6.11 -28.74
N GLY A 81 7.10 -6.50 -28.85
CA GLY A 81 7.86 -6.35 -30.10
C GLY A 81 8.16 -4.88 -30.45
N TRP A 82 8.52 -4.09 -29.45
CA TRP A 82 8.83 -2.65 -29.55
C TRP A 82 7.67 -1.75 -29.99
N LYS A 83 6.44 -2.24 -29.82
CA LYS A 83 5.19 -1.49 -30.05
C LYS A 83 4.44 -1.30 -28.73
N VAL A 84 3.62 -0.26 -28.68
CA VAL A 84 2.61 -0.12 -27.63
C VAL A 84 1.32 -0.72 -28.18
N PRO A 85 0.77 -1.78 -27.58
CA PRO A 85 -0.53 -2.29 -28.01
C PRO A 85 -1.59 -1.21 -27.77
N GLU A 86 -2.48 -1.04 -28.74
CA GLU A 86 -3.65 -0.17 -28.57
C GLU A 86 -4.53 -0.76 -27.47
N SER A 87 -5.01 0.08 -26.53
CA SER A 87 -6.08 -0.38 -25.66
C SER A 87 -7.32 -0.61 -26.52
N LYS A 88 -8.09 -1.65 -26.20
CA LYS A 88 -9.48 -1.69 -26.67
C LYS A 88 -10.26 -0.50 -26.11
#